data_AF-A0A7R9CCQ1-F1
#
_entry.id   AF-A0A7R9CCQ1-F1
#
_cell.length_a   1.000
_cell.length_b   1.000
_cell.length_c   1.000
_cell.angle_alpha   90.00
_cell.angle_beta   90.00
_cell.angle_gamma   90.00
#
_symmetry.space_group_name_H-M   'P 1'
#
loop_
_entity.id
_entity.type
_entity.pdbx_description
1 polymer ?
#
loop_
_entity_poly.entity_id
_entity_poly.type
_entity_poly.pdbx_seq_one_letter_code
_entity_poly.pdbx_strand_id
1 'polypeptide(L)'
;MGGENQELSFKIWMCGEILDVVLFFRVGNIFRGRRPYRFGKDVLKENFQRLVEVWLDEYAQYYYEFTGHKTVAYGDVSSCKDLRRKLECDSFEWFMENIIPEMFVPKDTMATGELRNIWSEKCLDRFGQNVGPLKEYPCRR
;
A
#
# COMPACT_ATOMS: atom_id res chain seq x y z
N MET A 1 -12.62 6.79 -1.43
CA MET A 1 -11.49 7.36 -2.20
C MET A 1 -10.23 7.20 -1.38
N GLY A 2 -9.13 6.96 -2.08
CA GLY A 2 -7.87 6.45 -1.59
C GLY A 2 -7.27 5.57 -2.70
N GLY A 3 -5.96 5.69 -2.89
CA GLY A 3 -5.22 5.09 -3.99
C GLY A 3 -4.84 6.11 -5.07
N GLU A 4 -5.64 7.16 -5.29
CA GLU A 4 -5.41 8.12 -6.38
C GLU A 4 -4.15 8.96 -6.20
N ASN A 5 -3.80 9.30 -4.96
CA ASN A 5 -2.60 10.06 -4.67
C ASN A 5 -1.34 9.21 -4.89
N GLN A 6 -1.37 7.93 -4.49
CA GLN A 6 -0.27 7.01 -4.80
C GLN A 6 -0.15 6.75 -6.29
N GLU A 7 -1.27 6.54 -7.00
CA GLU A 7 -1.28 6.32 -8.45
C GLU A 7 -0.65 7.51 -9.20
N LEU A 8 -1.01 8.73 -8.80
CA LEU A 8 -0.44 9.94 -9.41
C LEU A 8 1.05 10.08 -9.09
N SER A 9 1.48 9.80 -7.85
CA SER A 9 2.89 9.83 -7.49
C SER A 9 3.71 8.83 -8.33
N PHE A 10 3.23 7.60 -8.50
CA PHE A 10 3.91 6.60 -9.32
C PHE A 10 3.98 7.02 -10.80
N LYS A 11 2.89 7.55 -11.35
CA LYS A 11 2.90 8.11 -12.72
C LYS A 11 3.96 9.19 -12.91
N ILE A 12 4.05 10.14 -11.99
CA ILE A 12 5.00 11.25 -12.11
C ILE A 12 6.42 10.71 -12.06
N TRP A 13 6.77 10.00 -10.98
CA TRP A 13 8.14 9.54 -10.76
C TRP A 13 8.62 8.51 -11.78
N MET A 14 7.79 7.53 -12.12
CA MET A 14 8.20 6.42 -12.98
C MET A 14 8.13 6.79 -14.46
N CYS A 15 7.46 7.87 -14.85
CA CYS A 15 7.35 8.26 -16.27
C CYS A 15 8.18 9.51 -16.60
N GLY A 16 9.21 9.82 -15.80
CA GLY A 16 10.23 10.83 -16.11
C GLY A 16 9.96 12.24 -15.60
N GLU A 17 8.97 12.45 -14.74
CA GLU A 17 8.65 13.74 -14.13
C GLU A 17 9.08 13.78 -12.65
N ILE A 18 9.20 14.98 -12.07
CA ILE A 18 9.61 15.18 -10.66
C ILE A 18 8.41 15.65 -9.83
N LEU A 19 8.29 15.12 -8.60
CA LEU A 19 7.30 15.56 -7.63
C LEU A 19 7.97 16.34 -6.49
N ASP A 20 7.74 17.65 -6.44
CA ASP A 20 8.32 18.54 -5.43
C ASP A 20 7.32 19.05 -4.39
N VAL A 21 7.81 19.24 -3.17
CA VAL A 21 7.09 19.94 -2.10
C VAL A 21 7.68 21.34 -1.93
N VAL A 22 6.97 22.36 -2.40
CA VAL A 22 7.45 23.76 -2.33
C VAL A 22 7.20 24.37 -0.95
N LEU A 23 8.26 24.65 -0.21
CA LEU A 23 8.20 25.07 1.21
C LEU A 23 7.69 26.51 1.44
N PHE A 24 7.71 27.36 0.40
CA PHE A 24 7.36 28.78 0.50
C PHE A 24 5.87 29.06 0.28
N PHE A 25 5.14 28.13 -0.34
CA PHE A 25 3.69 28.23 -0.52
C PHE A 25 2.99 27.34 0.50
N ARG A 26 2.19 27.94 1.38
CA ARG A 26 1.55 27.22 2.49
C ARG A 26 0.04 27.24 2.32
N VAL A 27 -0.56 26.05 2.36
CA VAL A 27 -2.01 25.85 2.36
C VAL A 27 -2.37 25.02 3.60
N GLY A 28 -3.31 25.51 4.41
CA GLY A 28 -3.80 24.79 5.59
C GLY A 28 -4.86 23.75 5.24
N ASN A 29 -4.72 22.54 5.76
CA ASN A 29 -5.72 21.47 5.64
C ASN A 29 -6.27 21.10 7.03
N ILE A 30 -7.60 21.00 7.16
CA ILE A 30 -8.25 20.49 8.38
C ILE A 30 -8.37 18.97 8.28
N PHE A 31 -7.46 18.27 8.95
CA PHE A 31 -7.50 16.81 9.04
C PHE A 31 -8.68 16.34 9.87
N ARG A 32 -9.46 15.39 9.33
CA ARG A 32 -10.62 14.79 10.00
C ARG A 32 -10.28 13.37 10.43
N GLY A 33 -10.65 13.01 11.66
CA GLY A 33 -10.43 11.65 12.17
C GLY A 33 -11.34 10.59 11.54
N ARG A 34 -12.46 10.99 10.91
CA ARG A 34 -13.40 10.09 10.23
C ARG A 34 -13.92 10.71 8.94
N ARG A 35 -14.23 9.86 7.96
CA ARG A 35 -14.84 10.25 6.70
C ARG A 35 -16.34 10.54 6.93
N PRO A 36 -16.87 11.70 6.54
CA PRO A 36 -18.28 12.04 6.74
C PRO A 36 -19.21 11.33 5.75
N TYR A 37 -18.66 10.81 4.64
CA TYR A 37 -19.41 10.14 3.58
C TYR A 37 -19.38 8.62 3.77
N ARG A 38 -20.50 7.97 3.48
CA ARG A 38 -20.62 6.51 3.41
C ARG A 38 -20.61 6.08 1.95
N PHE A 39 -19.81 5.07 1.63
CA PHE A 39 -19.82 4.41 0.34
C PHE A 39 -20.50 3.05 0.49
N GLY A 40 -21.35 2.67 -0.47
CA GLY A 40 -22.08 1.39 -0.43
C GLY A 40 -21.23 0.17 -0.81
N LYS A 41 -20.05 0.39 -1.39
CA LYS A 41 -19.09 -0.64 -1.82
C LYS A 41 -17.73 -0.33 -1.20
N ASP A 42 -16.87 -1.34 -1.07
CA ASP A 42 -15.48 -1.17 -0.63
C ASP A 42 -14.60 -0.61 -1.76
N VAL A 43 -14.94 0.60 -2.20
CA VAL A 43 -14.26 1.34 -3.29
C VAL A 43 -12.78 1.52 -2.99
N LEU A 44 -12.40 1.54 -1.71
CA LEU A 44 -11.01 1.69 -1.29
C LEU A 44 -10.18 0.48 -1.72
N LYS A 45 -10.66 -0.73 -1.43
CA LYS A 45 -9.97 -1.96 -1.83
C LYS A 45 -9.85 -2.08 -3.33
N GLU A 46 -10.91 -1.76 -4.07
CA GLU A 46 -10.89 -1.80 -5.54
C GLU A 46 -9.87 -0.84 -6.14
N ASN A 47 -9.78 0.38 -5.63
CA ASN A 47 -8.82 1.36 -6.11
C ASN A 47 -7.37 0.93 -5.84
N PHE A 48 -7.08 0.44 -4.64
CA PHE A 48 -5.75 -0.07 -4.32
C PHE A 48 -5.40 -1.29 -5.17
N GLN A 49 -6.37 -2.16 -5.40
CA GLN A 49 -6.18 -3.33 -6.25
C GLN A 49 -5.81 -2.94 -7.70
N ARG A 50 -6.46 -1.92 -8.28
CA ARG A 50 -6.06 -1.38 -9.59
C ARG A 50 -4.64 -0.83 -9.59
N LEU A 51 -4.28 -0.08 -8.54
CA LEU A 51 -2.95 0.49 -8.40
C LEU A 51 -1.88 -0.60 -8.31
N VAL A 52 -2.12 -1.63 -7.49
CA VAL A 52 -1.23 -2.78 -7.33
C VAL A 52 -0.98 -3.45 -8.68
N GLU A 53 -2.06 -3.73 -9.40
CA GLU A 53 -2.01 -4.42 -10.70
C GLU A 53 -1.32 -3.64 -11.81
N VAL A 54 -1.33 -2.31 -11.74
CA VAL A 54 -0.77 -1.45 -12.79
C VAL A 54 0.66 -1.01 -12.47
N TRP A 55 0.99 -0.76 -11.20
CA TRP A 55 2.19 -0.02 -10.81
C TRP A 55 3.18 -0.78 -9.94
N LEU A 56 2.78 -1.84 -9.21
CA LEU A 56 3.68 -2.46 -8.23
C LEU A 56 4.50 -3.64 -8.78
N ASP A 57 4.27 -4.06 -10.02
CA ASP A 57 5.03 -5.15 -10.67
C ASP A 57 5.15 -6.39 -9.74
N GLU A 58 6.36 -6.94 -9.56
CA GLU A 58 6.62 -8.10 -8.69
C GLU A 58 6.37 -7.79 -7.21
N TYR A 59 6.41 -6.50 -6.80
CA TYR A 59 6.14 -6.08 -5.43
C TYR A 59 4.66 -6.17 -5.06
N ALA A 60 3.78 -6.43 -6.04
CA ALA A 60 2.38 -6.74 -5.79
C ALA A 60 2.21 -7.93 -4.82
N GLN A 61 3.13 -8.89 -4.81
CA GLN A 61 3.09 -10.02 -3.88
C GLN A 61 3.05 -9.59 -2.40
N TYR A 62 3.83 -8.57 -2.04
CA TYR A 62 3.89 -8.07 -0.66
C TYR A 62 2.58 -7.41 -0.25
N TYR A 63 1.87 -6.77 -1.20
CA TYR A 63 0.54 -6.24 -0.94
C TYR A 63 -0.45 -7.36 -0.62
N TYR A 64 -0.42 -8.46 -1.37
CA TYR A 64 -1.31 -9.60 -1.14
C TYR A 64 -1.01 -10.32 0.18
N GLU A 65 0.27 -10.53 0.48
CA GLU A 65 0.70 -11.14 1.74
C GLU A 65 0.29 -10.31 2.95
N PHE A 66 0.55 -9.01 2.93
CA PHE A 66 0.27 -8.13 4.07
C PHE A 66 -1.22 -7.93 4.30
N THR A 67 -1.99 -7.80 3.22
CA THR A 67 -3.41 -7.50 3.35
C THR A 67 -4.25 -8.76 3.57
N GLY A 68 -3.73 -9.96 3.29
CA GLY A 68 -4.46 -11.22 3.41
C GLY A 68 -5.69 -11.31 2.49
N HIS A 69 -5.85 -10.36 1.56
CA HIS A 69 -7.02 -10.29 0.70
C HIS A 69 -6.83 -11.19 -0.52
N LYS A 70 -7.86 -12.00 -0.79
CA LYS A 70 -8.09 -12.54 -2.14
C LYS A 70 -8.37 -11.37 -3.08
N THR A 71 -7.83 -11.45 -4.29
CA THR A 71 -8.01 -10.47 -5.36
C THR A 71 -9.47 -10.00 -5.43
N VAL A 72 -9.73 -8.73 -5.13
CA VAL A 72 -11.08 -8.14 -5.21
C VAL A 72 -11.38 -7.84 -6.67
N ALA A 73 -12.61 -7.99 -7.13
CA ALA A 73 -12.97 -7.61 -8.50
C ALA A 73 -12.72 -6.11 -8.74
N TYR A 74 -11.68 -5.78 -9.50
CA TYR A 74 -11.22 -4.41 -9.73
C TYR A 74 -11.56 -3.87 -11.13
N GLY A 75 -12.08 -4.71 -12.02
CA GLY A 75 -12.42 -4.32 -13.40
C GLY A 75 -11.20 -4.33 -14.33
N ASP A 76 -11.38 -3.83 -15.55
CA ASP A 76 -10.32 -3.80 -16.56
C ASP A 76 -9.34 -2.63 -16.33
N VAL A 77 -8.05 -2.93 -16.40
CA VAL A 77 -6.93 -1.96 -16.26
C VAL A 77 -6.02 -1.96 -17.50
N SER A 78 -6.42 -2.61 -18.59
CA SER A 78 -5.60 -2.77 -19.80
C SER A 78 -5.17 -1.42 -20.37
N SER A 79 -6.08 -0.44 -20.44
CA SER A 79 -5.76 0.90 -20.93
C SER A 79 -4.69 1.62 -20.08
N CYS A 80 -4.70 1.41 -18.76
CA CYS A 80 -3.69 1.96 -17.86
C CYS A 80 -2.33 1.29 -18.08
N LYS A 81 -2.30 -0.04 -18.24
CA LYS A 81 -1.09 -0.79 -18.57
C LYS A 81 -0.53 -0.39 -19.94
N ASP A 82 -1.39 -0.20 -20.93
CA ASP A 82 -1.01 0.26 -22.27
C ASP A 82 -0.40 1.65 -22.26
N LEU A 83 -1.00 2.57 -21.48
CA LEU A 83 -0.45 3.91 -21.31
C LEU A 83 0.94 3.87 -20.67
N ARG A 84 1.12 3.09 -19.60
CA ARG A 84 2.42 2.91 -18.93
C ARG A 84 3.48 2.40 -19.91
N ARG A 85 3.15 1.40 -20.73
CA ARG A 85 4.04 0.88 -21.77
C ARG A 85 4.36 1.92 -22.84
N LYS A 86 3.36 2.66 -23.31
CA LYS A 86 3.51 3.69 -24.35
C LYS A 86 4.40 4.86 -23.90
N LEU A 87 4.35 5.20 -22.62
CA LEU A 87 5.17 6.25 -22.03
C LEU A 87 6.55 5.77 -21.60
N GLU A 88 6.87 4.49 -21.82
CA GLU A 88 8.17 3.87 -21.48
C GLU A 88 8.55 4.12 -20.01
N CYS A 89 7.55 4.06 -19.11
CA CYS A 89 7.78 4.31 -17.70
C CYS A 89 8.66 3.21 -17.07
N ASP A 90 9.48 3.61 -16.11
CA ASP A 90 10.36 2.77 -15.32
C ASP A 90 9.60 1.69 -14.51
N SER A 91 10.34 0.70 -14.03
CA SER A 91 9.83 -0.37 -13.17
C SER A 91 9.59 0.12 -11.74
N PHE A 92 8.75 -0.58 -10.99
CA PHE A 92 8.58 -0.28 -9.58
C PHE A 92 9.86 -0.55 -8.77
N GLU A 93 10.68 -1.50 -9.21
CA GLU A 93 12.00 -1.73 -8.63
C GLU A 93 12.90 -0.48 -8.76
N TRP A 94 12.95 0.12 -9.94
CA TRP A 94 13.69 1.38 -10.14
C TRP A 94 13.17 2.48 -9.20
N PHE A 95 11.86 2.60 -9.03
CA PHE A 95 11.27 3.57 -8.10
C PHE A 95 11.74 3.34 -6.66
N MET A 96 11.75 2.09 -6.20
CA MET A 96 12.20 1.75 -4.85
C MET A 96 13.70 2.02 -4.64
N GLU A 97 14.52 1.78 -5.66
CA GLU A 97 15.97 1.98 -5.57
C GLU A 97 16.40 3.46 -5.71
N ASN A 98 15.67 4.25 -6.48
CA ASN A 98 16.07 5.61 -6.84
C ASN A 98 15.28 6.71 -6.12
N ILE A 99 14.00 6.46 -5.78
CA ILE A 99 13.12 7.48 -5.20
C ILE A 99 12.92 7.28 -3.70
N ILE A 100 12.79 6.03 -3.23
CA ILE A 100 12.59 5.72 -1.80
C ILE A 100 13.51 4.58 -1.33
N PRO A 101 14.85 4.74 -1.44
CA PRO A 101 15.81 3.69 -1.08
C PRO A 101 15.80 3.35 0.42
N GLU A 102 15.30 4.23 1.27
CA GLU A 102 15.16 4.01 2.71
C GLU A 102 13.98 3.09 3.08
N MET A 103 13.11 2.77 2.12
CA MET A 103 11.95 1.92 2.39
C MET A 103 12.37 0.47 2.59
N PHE A 104 12.04 -0.08 3.76
CA PHE A 104 12.29 -1.48 4.06
C PHE A 104 11.39 -2.39 3.21
N VAL A 105 12.01 -3.28 2.43
CA VAL A 105 11.32 -4.35 1.70
C VAL A 105 11.73 -5.69 2.32
N PRO A 106 10.77 -6.53 2.72
CA PRO A 106 11.04 -7.80 3.40
C PRO A 106 11.58 -8.91 2.47
N LYS A 107 12.50 -8.59 1.52
CA LYS A 107 13.02 -9.52 0.49
C LYS A 107 13.64 -10.80 1.10
N ASP A 108 14.30 -10.69 2.26
CA ASP A 108 15.06 -11.78 2.90
C ASP A 108 14.40 -12.32 4.19
N THR A 109 13.07 -12.19 4.31
CA THR A 109 12.38 -12.59 5.54
C THR A 109 12.24 -14.11 5.62
N MET A 110 12.86 -14.74 6.63
CA MET A 110 12.78 -16.20 6.82
C MET A 110 11.36 -16.70 7.15
N ALA A 111 10.55 -15.88 7.83
CA ALA A 111 9.17 -16.22 8.19
C ALA A 111 8.33 -14.95 8.41
N THR A 112 7.13 -14.93 7.86
CA THR A 112 6.09 -13.92 8.10
C THR A 112 4.82 -14.62 8.58
N GLY A 113 4.10 -14.00 9.51
CA GLY A 113 2.85 -14.55 10.05
C GLY A 113 2.59 -14.18 11.50
N GLU A 114 1.67 -14.89 12.11
CA GLU A 114 1.31 -14.71 13.52
C GLU A 114 2.28 -15.46 14.46
N LEU A 115 2.63 -14.82 15.58
CA LEU A 115 3.40 -15.44 16.65
C LEU A 115 2.43 -16.05 17.67
N ARG A 116 2.15 -17.35 17.53
CA ARG A 116 1.21 -18.09 18.37
C ARG A 116 1.90 -18.77 19.55
N ASN A 117 1.40 -18.53 20.74
CA ASN A 117 1.74 -19.27 21.94
C ASN A 117 0.99 -20.61 21.93
N ILE A 118 1.74 -21.72 21.92
CA ILE A 118 1.19 -23.09 21.82
C ILE A 118 0.45 -23.55 23.09
N TRP A 119 0.69 -22.93 24.25
CA TRP A 119 0.04 -23.28 25.51
C TRP A 119 -1.25 -22.51 25.75
N SER A 120 -1.27 -21.22 25.41
CA SER A 120 -2.45 -20.37 25.59
C SER A 120 -3.35 -20.32 24.35
N GLU A 121 -2.87 -20.84 23.21
CA GLU A 121 -3.48 -20.72 21.89
C GLU A 121 -3.74 -19.27 21.43
N LYS A 122 -3.07 -18.30 22.06
CA LYS A 122 -3.19 -16.87 21.74
C LYS A 122 -2.01 -16.40 20.89
N CYS A 123 -2.23 -15.31 20.18
CA CYS A 123 -1.23 -14.67 19.35
C CYS A 123 -0.72 -13.39 20.00
N LEU A 124 0.57 -13.13 19.85
CA LEU A 124 1.20 -11.90 20.28
C LEU A 124 0.71 -10.75 19.38
N ASP A 125 0.04 -9.76 19.95
CA ASP A 125 -0.53 -8.63 19.22
C ASP A 125 -0.39 -7.33 20.05
N ARG A 126 -0.34 -6.19 19.36
CA ARG A 126 -0.37 -4.84 19.97
C ARG A 126 -1.79 -4.30 20.12
N PHE A 127 -2.81 -4.90 19.51
CA PHE A 127 -4.21 -4.49 19.54
C PHE A 127 -4.41 -2.99 19.29
N GLY A 128 -3.66 -2.43 18.34
CA GLY A 128 -3.68 -1.01 18.00
C GLY A 128 -2.98 -0.08 18.98
N GLN A 129 -2.26 -0.59 19.98
CA GLN A 129 -1.40 0.21 20.86
C GLN A 129 -0.04 0.44 20.20
N ASN A 130 0.31 1.72 19.98
CA ASN A 130 1.61 2.09 19.40
C ASN A 130 2.74 2.10 20.43
N VAL A 131 2.40 2.16 21.73
CA VAL A 131 3.35 2.26 22.85
C VAL A 131 2.88 1.34 23.98
N GLY A 132 3.81 0.57 24.57
CA GLY A 132 3.53 -0.33 25.69
C GLY A 132 3.98 -1.78 25.43
N PRO A 133 3.86 -2.65 26.44
CA PRO A 133 4.25 -4.05 26.32
C PRO A 133 3.32 -4.80 25.36
N LEU A 134 3.91 -5.71 24.58
CA LEU A 134 3.16 -6.69 23.77
C LEU A 134 2.33 -7.59 24.69
N LYS A 135 1.13 -7.96 24.24
CA LYS A 135 0.22 -8.82 25.00
C LYS A 135 -0.33 -9.93 24.11
N GLU A 136 -0.84 -10.97 24.74
CA GLU A 136 -1.50 -12.07 24.06
C GLU A 136 -2.99 -11.78 23.83
N TYR A 137 -3.45 -11.97 22.60
CA TYR A 137 -4.85 -11.81 22.17
C TYR A 137 -5.31 -13.04 21.38
N PRO A 138 -6.63 -13.27 21.21
CA PRO A 138 -7.12 -14.29 20.29
C PRO A 138 -6.56 -14.08 18.88
N CYS A 139 -6.01 -15.13 18.29
CA CYS A 139 -5.44 -15.09 16.94
C CYS A 139 -6.50 -14.68 15.91
N ARG A 140 -6.14 -13.81 14.96
CA ARG A 140 -7.02 -13.34 13.89
C ARG A 140 -6.49 -13.85 12.56
N ARG A 141 -7.40 -14.44 11.79
CA ARG A 141 -7.15 -14.90 10.43
C ARG A 141 -7.72 -13.92 9.42
#